data_AF-A0A9N8I0L7-F1
#
_entry.id   AF-A0A9N8I0L7-F1
#
_cell.length_a   1.000
_cell.length_b   1.000
_cell.length_c   1.000
_cell.angle_alpha   90.00
_cell.angle_beta   90.00
_cell.angle_gamma   90.00
#
_symmetry.space_group_name_H-M   'P 1'
#
loop_
_entity.id
_entity.type
_entity.pdbx_description
1 polymer ?
#
loop_
_entity_poly.entity_id
_entity_poly.type
_entity_poly.pdbx_seq_one_letter_code
_entity_poly.pdbx_strand_id
1 'polypeptide(L)'
;MRKADWNQLHSPLYIVVMLLLVFSFSDGFDAFSGRRKRGYRHSVEEWNIVSASKSSLQQATSSSSENNENAELVASLQRQKNQTLSSALVSNTNNATSTANATTDNPAALALQQQAAKLRAEIAVIQADLQAKQEAKRQKEIADIDRWIQECLYVPVAGGDDGLPVELLNSVDTAAQVLRDHRFSHEQVSKMFDRICDTSPAQSRSNCSPLLALLVDAAGKLDCVERQDNPNKRWDGRVERDLRKRLFAMDWGFDLEPTHKGDDRFL
;
A
#
# COMPACT_ATOMS: atom_id res chain seq x y z
N MET A 1 -1.93 52.68 11.69
CA MET A 1 -2.88 51.61 12.05
C MET A 1 -4.29 52.10 11.79
N ARG A 2 -4.93 51.66 10.71
CA ARG A 2 -6.36 51.90 10.43
C ARG A 2 -7.05 50.54 10.50
N LYS A 3 -8.02 50.38 11.41
CA LYS A 3 -8.86 49.19 11.47
C LYS A 3 -9.89 49.30 10.34
N ALA A 4 -9.91 48.31 9.44
CA ALA A 4 -10.93 48.20 8.41
C ALA A 4 -12.09 47.37 8.97
N ASP A 5 -13.28 47.96 8.99
CA ASP A 5 -14.53 47.32 9.43
C ASP A 5 -15.00 46.30 8.39
N TRP A 6 -15.05 45.03 8.79
CA TRP A 6 -15.45 43.88 7.95
C TRP A 6 -16.96 43.62 7.93
N ASN A 7 -17.79 44.50 8.52
CA ASN A 7 -19.21 44.21 8.77
C ASN A 7 -20.19 44.76 7.71
N GLN A 8 -19.74 45.05 6.47
CA GLN A 8 -20.58 45.72 5.47
C GLN A 8 -20.85 44.96 4.16
N LEU A 9 -20.69 43.63 4.13
CA LEU A 9 -20.89 42.82 2.92
C LEU A 9 -21.85 41.64 3.09
N HIS A 10 -22.93 41.80 3.86
CA HIS A 10 -24.06 40.87 3.82
C HIS A 10 -25.26 41.50 3.11
N SER A 11 -25.16 41.63 1.78
CA SER A 11 -26.36 41.85 0.95
C SER A 11 -26.97 40.48 0.60
N PRO A 12 -28.28 40.27 0.86
CA PRO A 12 -28.95 38.99 0.58
C PRO A 12 -28.99 38.62 -0.92
N LEU A 13 -28.70 39.58 -1.81
CA LEU A 13 -28.64 39.34 -3.25
C LEU A 13 -27.42 38.50 -3.68
N TYR A 14 -26.32 38.53 -2.92
CA TYR A 14 -25.09 37.79 -3.29
C TYR A 14 -25.22 36.28 -3.05
N ILE A 15 -26.04 35.88 -2.06
CA ILE A 15 -26.28 34.47 -1.73
C ILE A 15 -27.13 33.78 -2.81
N VAL A 16 -28.08 34.50 -3.43
CA VAL A 16 -28.94 33.95 -4.49
C VAL A 16 -28.15 33.74 -5.80
N VAL A 17 -27.19 34.62 -6.11
CA VAL A 17 -26.32 34.46 -7.30
C VAL A 17 -25.35 33.28 -7.17
N MET A 18 -24.81 33.04 -5.96
CA MET A 18 -23.96 31.87 -5.72
C MET A 18 -24.73 30.54 -5.76
N LEU A 19 -25.99 30.51 -5.33
CA LEU A 19 -26.83 29.31 -5.43
C LEU A 19 -27.28 29.00 -6.87
N LEU A 20 -27.42 30.00 -7.74
CA LEU A 20 -27.76 29.78 -9.15
C LEU A 20 -26.57 29.29 -10.00
N LEU A 21 -25.32 29.56 -9.60
CA LEU A 21 -24.15 29.05 -10.31
C LEU A 21 -23.82 27.59 -9.98
N VAL A 22 -24.33 27.03 -8.87
CA VAL A 22 -24.13 25.61 -8.52
C VAL A 22 -25.11 24.67 -9.26
N PHE A 23 -26.22 25.19 -9.79
CA PHE A 23 -27.24 24.37 -10.47
C PHE A 23 -27.12 24.27 -11.99
N SER A 24 -26.09 24.86 -12.62
CA SER A 24 -25.92 24.81 -14.10
C SER A 24 -24.85 23.81 -14.59
N PHE A 25 -24.38 22.87 -13.76
CA PHE A 25 -23.35 21.91 -14.18
C PHE A 25 -23.78 20.43 -14.15
N SER A 26 -25.08 20.15 -14.08
CA SER A 26 -25.58 18.78 -13.84
C SER A 26 -26.47 18.19 -14.94
N ASP A 27 -26.40 18.69 -16.17
CA ASP A 27 -27.08 18.07 -17.33
C ASP A 27 -26.09 17.89 -18.49
N GLY A 28 -25.64 16.65 -18.71
CA GLY A 28 -24.97 16.30 -19.97
C GLY A 28 -23.92 15.19 -19.93
N PHE A 29 -24.20 14.01 -19.38
CA PHE A 29 -23.44 12.81 -19.76
C PHE A 29 -24.24 11.51 -19.57
N ASP A 30 -25.36 11.39 -20.29
CA ASP A 30 -26.03 10.11 -20.49
C ASP A 30 -26.62 10.06 -21.91
N ALA A 31 -25.84 9.59 -22.88
CA ALA A 31 -26.33 9.09 -24.18
C ALA A 31 -25.19 8.51 -25.03
N PHE A 32 -24.81 7.25 -24.81
CA PHE A 32 -24.29 6.43 -25.92
C PHE A 32 -24.60 4.94 -25.76
N SER A 33 -25.91 4.64 -25.79
CA SER A 33 -26.39 3.28 -26.06
C SER A 33 -26.59 3.08 -27.57
N GLY A 34 -25.72 2.24 -28.16
CA GLY A 34 -26.12 1.29 -29.20
C GLY A 34 -25.75 1.60 -30.65
N ARG A 35 -24.98 0.69 -31.27
CA ARG A 35 -25.50 -0.21 -32.32
C ARG A 35 -24.47 -1.24 -32.77
N ARG A 36 -24.98 -2.48 -32.83
CA ARG A 36 -24.42 -3.71 -33.40
C ARG A 36 -23.80 -3.52 -34.80
N LYS A 37 -22.75 -4.29 -35.11
CA LYS A 37 -22.71 -5.11 -36.34
C LYS A 37 -22.10 -6.48 -36.07
N ARG A 38 -22.86 -7.51 -36.47
CA ARG A 38 -22.45 -8.91 -36.66
C ARG A 38 -21.87 -9.07 -38.07
N GLY A 39 -21.08 -10.12 -38.25
CA GLY A 39 -20.61 -10.67 -39.53
C GLY A 39 -19.10 -10.48 -39.66
N TYR A 40 -18.26 -11.48 -39.90
CA TYR A 40 -18.46 -12.70 -40.69
C TYR A 40 -17.58 -13.88 -40.20
N ARG A 41 -18.04 -15.08 -40.57
CA ARG A 41 -17.42 -16.41 -40.43
C ARG A 41 -16.40 -16.68 -41.56
N HIS A 42 -15.61 -17.77 -41.37
CA HIS A 42 -14.65 -18.49 -42.24
C HIS A 42 -13.18 -18.16 -41.96
N SER A 43 -12.23 -19.10 -41.87
CA SER A 43 -12.12 -20.54 -42.13
C SER A 43 -10.97 -21.09 -41.26
N VAL A 44 -11.16 -22.14 -40.46
CA VAL A 44 -10.63 -23.51 -40.68
C VAL A 44 -9.33 -23.56 -41.49
N GLU A 45 -8.23 -23.86 -40.79
CA GLU A 45 -7.02 -24.62 -41.15
C GLU A 45 -6.09 -24.48 -39.93
N GLU A 46 -5.36 -25.44 -39.39
CA GLU A 46 -5.25 -26.89 -39.53
C GLU A 46 -4.47 -27.30 -38.26
N TRP A 47 -4.90 -28.39 -37.60
CA TRP A 47 -4.16 -28.97 -36.50
C TRP A 47 -2.95 -29.71 -37.06
N ASN A 48 -1.74 -29.24 -36.75
CA ASN A 48 -0.54 -30.07 -36.84
C ASN A 48 0.09 -30.21 -35.46
N ILE A 49 -0.21 -31.35 -34.85
CA ILE A 49 0.60 -32.00 -33.83
C ILE A 49 1.71 -32.72 -34.58
N VAL A 50 2.97 -32.56 -34.18
CA VAL A 50 3.96 -33.64 -34.00
C VAL A 50 5.25 -33.05 -33.39
N SER A 51 5.46 -33.43 -32.13
CA SER A 51 6.69 -33.69 -31.38
C SER A 51 8.05 -33.19 -31.92
N ALA A 52 8.81 -32.52 -31.04
CA ALA A 52 10.06 -33.07 -30.50
C ALA A 52 10.66 -32.18 -29.38
N SER A 53 10.73 -32.77 -28.18
CA SER A 53 11.87 -32.80 -27.24
C SER A 53 12.60 -31.51 -26.86
N LYS A 54 12.45 -31.12 -25.59
CA LYS A 54 13.53 -30.82 -24.61
C LYS A 54 12.89 -30.33 -23.30
N SER A 55 12.78 -31.18 -22.29
CA SER A 55 13.75 -31.36 -21.19
C SER A 55 13.63 -30.30 -20.08
N SER A 56 13.31 -30.80 -18.89
CA SER A 56 13.64 -30.25 -17.57
C SER A 56 13.21 -28.81 -17.24
N LEU A 57 12.14 -28.69 -16.44
CA LEU A 57 12.21 -27.91 -15.20
C LEU A 57 11.03 -28.30 -14.28
N GLN A 58 11.34 -29.18 -13.32
CA GLN A 58 10.67 -29.17 -12.03
C GLN A 58 11.19 -27.96 -11.24
N GLN A 59 10.37 -27.50 -10.29
CA GLN A 59 10.59 -26.43 -9.29
C GLN A 59 10.12 -25.02 -9.67
N ALA A 60 8.89 -24.68 -9.25
CA ALA A 60 8.55 -23.40 -8.62
C ALA A 60 7.08 -23.41 -8.14
N THR A 61 6.79 -24.21 -7.10
CA THR A 61 5.58 -24.04 -6.27
C THR A 61 6.00 -24.12 -4.81
N SER A 62 6.74 -23.11 -4.35
CA SER A 62 7.25 -23.03 -2.98
C SER A 62 7.46 -21.58 -2.54
N SER A 63 6.44 -20.73 -2.65
CA SER A 63 6.53 -19.35 -2.13
C SER A 63 5.21 -18.80 -1.56
N SER A 64 4.17 -19.63 -1.41
CA SER A 64 2.93 -19.26 -0.71
C SER A 64 2.67 -20.02 0.59
N SER A 65 3.58 -20.92 1.01
CA SER A 65 3.46 -21.66 2.29
C SER A 65 4.16 -20.96 3.47
N GLU A 66 5.22 -20.18 3.21
CA GLU A 66 6.05 -19.59 4.28
C GLU A 66 5.37 -18.44 5.06
N ASN A 67 4.35 -17.81 4.48
CA ASN A 67 3.59 -16.76 5.19
C ASN A 67 2.57 -17.35 6.18
N ASN A 68 2.12 -18.59 5.96
CA ASN A 68 1.12 -19.23 6.81
C ASN A 68 1.79 -19.94 8.01
N GLU A 69 2.95 -20.55 7.79
CA GLU A 69 3.75 -21.17 8.87
C GLU A 69 4.21 -20.14 9.90
N ASN A 70 4.55 -18.91 9.49
CA ASN A 70 4.93 -17.85 10.42
C ASN A 70 3.75 -17.35 11.29
N ALA A 71 2.54 -17.32 10.76
CA ALA A 71 1.36 -16.94 11.54
C ALA A 71 1.00 -18.01 12.58
N GLU A 72 1.15 -19.29 12.22
CA GLU A 72 0.91 -20.42 13.11
C GLU A 72 2.00 -20.57 14.19
N LEU A 73 3.27 -20.27 13.85
CA LEU A 73 4.36 -20.21 14.83
C LEU A 73 4.16 -19.08 15.84
N VAL A 74 3.72 -17.90 15.41
CA VAL A 74 3.43 -16.78 16.32
C VAL A 74 2.22 -17.09 17.21
N ALA A 75 1.16 -17.69 16.66
CA ALA A 75 -0.02 -18.08 17.42
C ALA A 75 0.27 -19.19 18.46
N SER A 76 1.12 -20.16 18.12
CA SER A 76 1.53 -21.23 19.04
C SER A 76 2.46 -20.73 20.14
N LEU A 77 3.41 -19.83 19.83
CA LEU A 77 4.26 -19.18 20.83
C LEU A 77 3.45 -18.34 21.83
N GLN A 78 2.42 -17.62 21.34
CA GLN A 78 1.51 -16.83 22.17
C GLN A 78 0.68 -17.73 23.11
N ARG A 79 0.21 -18.89 22.63
CA ARG A 79 -0.50 -19.88 23.45
C ARG A 79 0.40 -20.47 24.54
N GLN A 80 1.66 -20.77 24.21
CA GLN A 80 2.62 -21.29 25.17
C GLN A 80 2.98 -20.27 26.26
N LYS A 81 3.12 -18.99 25.89
CA LYS A 81 3.33 -17.88 26.84
C LYS A 81 2.14 -17.68 27.79
N ASN A 82 0.93 -17.80 27.27
CA ASN A 82 -0.28 -17.66 28.10
C ASN A 82 -0.45 -18.87 29.03
N GLN A 83 -0.07 -20.09 28.62
CA GLN A 83 -0.08 -21.25 29.50
C GLN A 83 0.96 -21.15 30.64
N THR A 84 2.14 -20.58 30.39
CA THR A 84 3.16 -20.37 31.43
C THR A 84 2.81 -19.25 32.40
N LEU A 85 2.16 -18.18 31.93
CA LEU A 85 1.65 -17.14 32.83
C LEU A 85 0.49 -17.65 33.70
N SER A 86 -0.38 -18.50 33.14
CA SER A 86 -1.51 -19.09 33.87
C SER A 86 -1.05 -20.06 34.95
N SER A 87 -0.02 -20.87 34.71
CA SER A 87 0.53 -21.78 35.72
C SER A 87 1.31 -21.06 36.83
N ALA A 88 1.98 -19.95 36.51
CA ALA A 88 2.65 -19.11 37.50
C ALA A 88 1.68 -18.35 38.41
N LEU A 89 0.50 -17.95 37.91
CA LEU A 89 -0.53 -17.25 38.69
C LEU A 89 -1.34 -18.16 39.62
N VAL A 90 -1.49 -19.45 39.28
CA VAL A 90 -2.24 -20.41 40.12
C VAL A 90 -1.43 -20.90 41.33
N SER A 91 -0.12 -20.66 41.37
CA SER A 91 0.76 -21.15 42.45
C SER A 91 0.99 -20.15 43.60
N ASN A 92 0.34 -18.98 43.64
CA ASN A 92 0.71 -17.91 44.58
C ASN A 92 -0.42 -17.30 45.43
N THR A 93 -1.55 -17.99 45.63
CA THR A 93 -2.71 -17.43 46.36
C THR A 93 -2.92 -17.97 47.77
N ASN A 94 -1.94 -18.63 48.39
CA ASN A 94 -2.04 -19.07 49.79
C ASN A 94 -0.75 -18.72 50.57
N ASN A 95 -0.67 -17.50 51.09
CA ASN A 95 -0.12 -17.15 52.41
C ASN A 95 0.10 -15.64 52.54
N ALA A 96 -0.96 -14.93 52.88
CA ALA A 96 -0.88 -13.59 53.44
C ALA A 96 -0.93 -13.70 54.97
N THR A 97 0.18 -14.07 55.61
CA THR A 97 0.42 -13.72 57.01
C THR A 97 1.92 -13.76 57.30
N SER A 98 2.42 -12.69 57.91
CA SER A 98 3.71 -12.55 58.62
C SER A 98 4.66 -11.53 57.99
N THR A 99 4.38 -10.28 58.32
CA THR A 99 5.38 -9.24 58.56
C THR A 99 6.38 -9.73 59.61
N ALA A 100 7.64 -9.98 59.23
CA ALA A 100 8.84 -9.74 60.03
C ALA A 100 10.07 -10.43 59.42
N ASN A 101 11.02 -9.62 58.95
CA ASN A 101 12.47 -9.81 59.03
C ASN A 101 13.01 -11.24 59.22
N ALA A 102 13.51 -11.86 58.14
CA ALA A 102 14.49 -12.94 58.24
C ALA A 102 15.34 -13.08 56.96
N THR A 103 16.59 -12.65 57.06
CA THR A 103 17.80 -13.28 56.48
C THR A 103 17.86 -13.57 54.97
N THR A 104 18.39 -12.54 54.30
CA THR A 104 19.32 -12.44 53.16
C THR A 104 20.16 -13.60 52.62
N ASP A 105 20.02 -14.89 52.98
CA ASP A 105 20.99 -15.91 52.52
C ASP A 105 20.33 -17.24 52.06
N ASN A 106 19.29 -17.16 51.23
CA ASN A 106 18.81 -18.36 50.54
C ASN A 106 19.50 -18.46 49.17
N PRO A 107 20.55 -19.30 48.99
CA PRO A 107 21.32 -19.34 47.73
C PRO A 107 20.45 -19.70 46.53
N ALA A 108 19.35 -20.41 46.75
CA ALA A 108 18.34 -20.70 45.73
C ALA A 108 17.61 -19.43 45.23
N ALA A 109 17.28 -18.49 46.12
CA ALA A 109 16.62 -17.23 45.75
C ALA A 109 17.56 -16.32 44.94
N LEU A 110 18.84 -16.30 45.30
CA LEU A 110 19.88 -15.54 44.58
C LEU A 110 20.15 -16.16 43.20
N ALA A 111 20.20 -17.49 43.09
CA ALA A 111 20.33 -18.19 41.81
C ALA A 111 19.13 -17.93 40.88
N LEU A 112 17.91 -17.93 41.41
CA LEU A 112 16.70 -17.60 40.65
C LEU A 112 16.70 -16.13 40.18
N GLN A 113 17.17 -15.19 41.02
CA GLN A 113 17.30 -13.79 40.64
C GLN A 113 18.32 -13.61 39.50
N GLN A 114 19.47 -14.29 39.58
CA GLN A 114 20.47 -14.29 38.50
C GLN A 114 19.92 -14.90 37.21
N GLN A 115 19.18 -16.00 37.29
CA GLN A 115 18.54 -16.62 36.14
C GLN A 115 17.47 -15.70 35.53
N ALA A 116 16.66 -15.03 36.36
CA ALA A 116 15.68 -14.06 35.89
C ALA A 116 16.34 -12.85 35.21
N ALA A 117 17.46 -12.35 35.76
CA ALA A 117 18.24 -11.28 35.14
C ALA A 117 18.83 -11.72 33.79
N LYS A 118 19.36 -12.94 33.71
CA LYS A 118 19.87 -13.54 32.47
C LYS A 118 18.78 -13.65 31.40
N LEU A 119 17.59 -14.18 31.76
CA LEU A 119 16.47 -14.28 30.84
C LEU A 119 15.97 -12.91 30.36
N ARG A 120 15.95 -11.89 31.23
CA ARG A 120 15.62 -10.51 30.82
C ARG A 120 16.62 -9.96 29.81
N ALA A 121 17.91 -10.23 29.99
CA ALA A 121 18.95 -9.84 29.03
C ALA A 121 18.77 -10.58 27.68
N GLU A 122 18.49 -11.88 27.70
CA GLU A 122 18.22 -12.67 26.49
C GLU A 122 16.97 -12.17 25.74
N ILE A 123 15.89 -11.85 26.45
CA ILE A 123 14.69 -11.26 25.86
C ILE A 123 14.99 -9.91 25.20
N ALA A 124 15.79 -9.06 25.86
CA ALA A 124 16.16 -7.75 25.30
C ALA A 124 16.96 -7.89 24.00
N VAL A 125 17.90 -8.86 23.95
CA VAL A 125 18.67 -9.16 22.73
C VAL A 125 17.74 -9.65 21.60
N ILE A 126 16.87 -10.63 21.88
CA ILE A 126 15.93 -11.15 20.88
C ILE A 126 14.98 -10.06 20.38
N GLN A 127 14.52 -9.17 21.27
CA GLN A 127 13.64 -8.07 20.90
C GLN A 127 14.36 -7.06 20.00
N ALA A 128 15.62 -6.73 20.29
CA ALA A 128 16.44 -5.87 19.44
C ALA A 128 16.66 -6.51 18.05
N ASP A 129 16.95 -7.81 17.99
CA ASP A 129 17.12 -8.53 16.73
C ASP A 129 15.84 -8.57 15.88
N LEU A 130 14.67 -8.75 16.51
CA LEU A 130 13.39 -8.70 15.81
C LEU A 130 13.10 -7.31 15.25
N GLN A 131 13.38 -6.25 16.02
CA GLN A 131 13.23 -4.88 15.55
C GLN A 131 14.18 -4.57 14.39
N ALA A 132 15.44 -4.98 14.48
CA ALA A 132 16.41 -4.81 13.41
C ALA A 132 15.99 -5.55 12.13
N LYS A 133 15.48 -6.78 12.23
CA LYS A 133 14.96 -7.54 11.08
C LYS A 133 13.73 -6.90 10.46
N GLN A 134 12.81 -6.39 11.27
CA GLN A 134 11.62 -5.68 10.78
C GLN A 134 11.99 -4.40 10.04
N GLU A 135 12.92 -3.62 10.58
CA GLU A 135 13.39 -2.39 9.95
C GLU A 135 14.14 -2.68 8.64
N ALA A 136 15.01 -3.70 8.61
CA ALA A 136 15.67 -4.13 7.38
C ALA A 136 14.68 -4.57 6.30
N LYS A 137 13.60 -5.28 6.68
CA LYS A 137 12.52 -5.66 5.75
C LYS A 137 11.79 -4.43 5.22
N ARG A 138 11.47 -3.46 6.08
CA ARG A 138 10.82 -2.20 5.70
C ARG A 138 11.69 -1.40 4.73
N GLN A 139 12.98 -1.27 5.02
CA GLN A 139 13.93 -0.55 4.15
C GLN A 139 14.05 -1.19 2.77
N LYS A 140 14.08 -2.54 2.72
CA LYS A 140 14.07 -3.25 1.44
C LYS A 140 12.80 -2.99 0.65
N GLU A 141 11.63 -3.00 1.30
CA GLU A 141 10.36 -2.68 0.66
C GLU A 141 10.32 -1.24 0.13
N ILE A 142 10.81 -0.28 0.91
CA ILE A 142 10.92 1.12 0.48
C ILE A 142 11.84 1.23 -0.75
N ALA A 143 13.00 0.57 -0.73
CA ALA A 143 13.93 0.58 -1.86
C ALA A 143 13.31 -0.07 -3.12
N ASP A 144 12.52 -1.13 -2.95
CA ASP A 144 11.79 -1.75 -4.06
C ASP A 144 10.73 -0.79 -4.63
N ILE A 145 10.00 -0.04 -3.78
CA ILE A 145 9.02 0.96 -4.21
C ILE A 145 9.70 2.13 -4.92
N ASP A 146 10.80 2.64 -4.38
CA ASP A 146 11.56 3.75 -4.98
C ASP A 146 12.10 3.34 -6.36
N ARG A 147 12.54 2.08 -6.51
CA ARG A 147 12.92 1.53 -7.82
C ARG A 147 11.73 1.50 -8.80
N TRP A 148 10.54 1.09 -8.34
CA TRP A 148 9.34 1.09 -9.21
C TRP A 148 8.95 2.50 -9.66
N ILE A 149 9.03 3.47 -8.75
CA ILE A 149 8.82 4.89 -9.07
C ILE A 149 9.83 5.33 -10.13
N GLN A 150 11.10 4.96 -9.97
CA GLN A 150 12.15 5.34 -10.91
C GLN A 150 11.94 4.77 -12.30
N GLU A 151 11.67 3.47 -12.38
CA GLU A 151 11.44 2.77 -13.64
C GLU A 151 10.17 3.27 -14.36
N CYS A 152 9.11 3.58 -13.60
CA CYS A 152 7.83 3.98 -14.17
C CYS A 152 7.77 5.47 -14.55
N LEU A 153 8.37 6.35 -13.74
CA LEU A 153 8.09 7.79 -13.81
C LEU A 153 9.27 8.63 -14.30
N TYR A 154 10.50 8.10 -14.31
CA TYR A 154 11.66 8.82 -14.83
C TYR A 154 12.21 8.22 -16.14
N VAL A 155 12.73 9.09 -17.00
CA VAL A 155 13.55 8.76 -18.16
C VAL A 155 14.99 9.10 -17.83
N PRO A 156 15.92 8.13 -17.91
CA PRO A 156 17.33 8.44 -17.83
C PRO A 156 17.75 9.13 -19.15
N VAL A 157 17.97 10.45 -19.10
CA VAL A 157 18.51 11.18 -20.25
C VAL A 157 20.04 11.25 -20.11
N ALA A 158 20.72 10.49 -20.95
CA ALA A 158 22.17 10.56 -21.11
C ALA A 158 22.53 11.86 -21.84
N GLY A 159 22.67 12.97 -21.11
CA GLY A 159 22.97 14.25 -21.75
C GLY A 159 23.12 15.48 -20.85
N GLY A 160 23.33 15.33 -19.53
CA GLY A 160 23.70 16.46 -18.69
C GLY A 160 25.11 16.93 -19.04
N ASP A 161 25.30 18.24 -19.23
CA ASP A 161 26.59 18.90 -19.54
C ASP A 161 27.68 18.59 -18.49
N ASP A 162 27.27 18.15 -17.29
CA ASP A 162 28.13 17.78 -16.16
C ASP A 162 28.31 16.24 -15.99
N GLY A 163 27.84 15.42 -16.93
CA GLY A 163 27.89 13.95 -16.82
C GLY A 163 26.95 13.35 -15.77
N LEU A 164 26.14 14.17 -15.10
CA LEU A 164 25.07 13.72 -14.21
C LEU A 164 23.80 13.42 -15.03
N PRO A 165 23.14 12.28 -14.80
CA PRO A 165 21.90 11.95 -15.50
C PRO A 165 20.83 12.97 -15.11
N VAL A 166 20.27 13.66 -16.11
CA VAL A 166 19.09 14.49 -15.90
C VAL A 166 17.88 13.56 -15.92
N GLU A 167 17.19 13.48 -14.79
CA GLU A 167 15.96 12.70 -14.66
C GLU A 167 14.79 13.54 -15.16
N LEU A 168 14.34 13.26 -16.38
CA LEU A 168 13.10 13.84 -16.91
C LEU A 168 11.92 12.95 -16.54
N LEU A 169 10.76 13.56 -16.29
CA LEU A 169 9.53 12.80 -16.10
C LEU A 169 9.11 12.13 -17.41
N ASN A 170 8.62 10.89 -17.29
CA ASN A 170 8.02 10.16 -18.40
C ASN A 170 6.78 10.87 -18.94
N SER A 171 6.50 10.64 -20.23
CA SER A 171 5.18 11.01 -20.77
C SER A 171 4.11 10.08 -20.19
N VAL A 172 2.86 10.54 -20.14
CA VAL A 172 1.74 9.73 -19.63
C VAL A 172 1.58 8.43 -20.42
N ASP A 173 1.81 8.46 -21.74
CA ASP A 173 1.71 7.27 -22.60
C ASP A 173 2.85 6.28 -22.32
N THR A 174 4.06 6.77 -22.12
CA THR A 174 5.23 5.94 -21.76
C THR A 174 5.05 5.32 -20.38
N ALA A 175 4.64 6.10 -19.38
CA ALA A 175 4.36 5.59 -18.04
C ALA A 175 3.25 4.53 -18.05
N ALA A 176 2.17 4.75 -18.81
CA ALA A 176 1.10 3.77 -18.96
C ALA A 176 1.58 2.48 -19.67
N GLN A 177 2.50 2.60 -20.63
CA GLN A 177 3.13 1.46 -21.28
C GLN A 177 4.02 0.68 -20.29
N VAL A 178 4.86 1.35 -19.49
CA VAL A 178 5.68 0.69 -18.47
C VAL A 178 4.82 -0.02 -17.44
N LEU A 179 3.74 0.62 -16.95
CA LEU A 179 2.78 0.01 -16.03
C LEU A 179 2.18 -1.29 -16.59
N ARG A 180 1.89 -1.29 -17.89
CA ARG A 180 1.33 -2.43 -18.63
C ARG A 180 2.36 -3.55 -18.81
N ASP A 181 3.54 -3.22 -19.32
CA ASP A 181 4.55 -4.18 -19.75
C ASP A 181 5.13 -4.93 -18.54
N HIS A 182 5.38 -4.22 -17.43
CA HIS A 182 5.84 -4.79 -16.17
C HIS A 182 4.73 -5.41 -15.32
N ARG A 183 3.47 -5.32 -15.78
CA ARG A 183 2.29 -5.91 -15.12
C ARG A 183 2.19 -5.53 -13.65
N PHE A 184 2.35 -4.25 -13.34
CA PHE A 184 2.22 -3.76 -11.98
C PHE A 184 0.85 -4.17 -11.40
N SER A 185 0.85 -4.54 -10.12
CA SER A 185 -0.38 -4.82 -9.39
C SER A 185 -0.96 -3.55 -8.80
N HIS A 186 -2.27 -3.56 -8.51
CA HIS A 186 -2.94 -2.46 -7.82
C HIS A 186 -2.19 -2.07 -6.53
N GLU A 187 -1.75 -3.05 -5.75
CA GLU A 187 -1.02 -2.80 -4.51
C GLU A 187 0.31 -2.09 -4.73
N GLN A 188 1.03 -2.42 -5.80
CA GLN A 188 2.29 -1.74 -6.12
C GLN A 188 2.03 -0.29 -6.49
N VAL A 189 0.99 -0.02 -7.29
CA VAL A 189 0.61 1.35 -7.65
C VAL A 189 0.19 2.16 -6.41
N SER A 190 -0.59 1.56 -5.52
CA SER A 190 -0.99 2.21 -4.25
C SER A 190 0.21 2.47 -3.34
N LYS A 191 1.18 1.55 -3.26
CA LYS A 191 2.44 1.78 -2.51
C LYS A 191 3.30 2.88 -3.12
N MET A 192 3.38 2.96 -4.45
CA MET A 192 4.05 4.06 -5.14
C MET A 192 3.37 5.39 -4.79
N PHE A 193 2.03 5.44 -4.87
CA PHE A 193 1.24 6.62 -4.50
C PHE A 193 1.53 7.08 -3.06
N ASP A 194 1.46 6.16 -2.09
CA ASP A 194 1.68 6.46 -0.67
C ASP A 194 3.11 6.98 -0.45
N ARG A 195 4.11 6.33 -1.07
CA ARG A 195 5.52 6.74 -0.99
C ARG A 195 5.77 8.14 -1.57
N ILE A 196 5.12 8.49 -2.67
CA ILE A 196 5.22 9.83 -3.28
C ILE A 196 4.61 10.89 -2.35
N CYS A 197 3.47 10.56 -1.71
CA CYS A 197 2.82 11.43 -0.74
C CYS A 197 3.67 11.63 0.52
N ASP A 198 4.36 10.60 0.99
CA ASP A 198 5.26 10.68 2.15
C ASP A 198 6.51 11.52 1.87
N THR A 199 6.99 11.51 0.63
CA THR A 199 8.24 12.18 0.23
C THR A 199 8.01 13.66 -0.10
N SER A 200 6.82 13.99 -0.60
CA SER A 200 6.48 15.33 -1.09
C SER A 200 5.79 16.15 0.01
N PRO A 201 5.90 17.49 0.00
CA PRO A 201 5.10 18.34 0.89
C PRO A 201 3.60 18.10 0.67
N ALA A 202 2.76 18.44 1.66
CA ALA A 202 1.33 18.15 1.68
C ALA A 202 0.66 18.22 0.29
N GLN A 203 0.32 17.04 -0.22
CA GLN A 203 -0.25 16.85 -1.55
C GLN A 203 -1.76 17.10 -1.50
N SER A 204 -2.28 17.79 -2.51
CA SER A 204 -3.74 17.96 -2.71
C SER A 204 -4.05 17.87 -4.20
N ARG A 205 -5.30 17.66 -4.62
CA ARG A 205 -5.73 17.74 -6.02
C ARG A 205 -5.34 19.08 -6.64
N SER A 206 -5.43 20.16 -5.86
CA SER A 206 -5.07 21.52 -6.29
C SER A 206 -3.56 21.78 -6.31
N ASN A 207 -2.79 21.02 -5.54
CA ASN A 207 -1.34 21.13 -5.42
C ASN A 207 -0.69 19.75 -5.51
N CYS A 208 -1.05 19.02 -6.58
CA CYS A 208 -0.57 17.67 -6.82
C CYS A 208 0.81 17.76 -7.44
N SER A 209 1.77 17.01 -6.92
CA SER A 209 3.10 16.93 -7.52
C SER A 209 2.97 16.42 -8.96
N PRO A 210 3.76 16.95 -9.90
CA PRO A 210 3.71 16.50 -11.29
C PRO A 210 3.88 14.98 -11.45
N LEU A 211 4.65 14.37 -10.54
CA LEU A 211 4.92 12.94 -10.52
C LEU A 211 3.69 12.13 -10.08
N LEU A 212 2.95 12.62 -9.08
CA LEU A 212 1.71 11.99 -8.63
C LEU A 212 0.59 12.15 -9.67
N ALA A 213 0.48 13.32 -10.29
CA ALA A 213 -0.45 13.55 -11.40
C ALA A 213 -0.18 12.61 -12.57
N LEU A 214 1.10 12.46 -12.95
CA LEU A 214 1.54 11.53 -14.00
C LEU A 214 1.12 10.09 -13.68
N LEU A 215 1.32 9.63 -12.44
CA LEU A 215 0.93 8.28 -12.02
C LEU A 215 -0.58 8.05 -12.13
N VAL A 216 -1.39 9.01 -11.67
CA VAL A 216 -2.86 8.94 -11.71
C VAL A 216 -3.37 8.94 -13.16
N ASP A 217 -2.83 9.81 -14.00
CA ASP A 217 -3.23 9.90 -15.41
C ASP A 217 -2.78 8.67 -16.21
N ALA A 218 -1.59 8.13 -15.92
CA ALA A 218 -1.10 6.90 -16.54
C ALA A 218 -1.95 5.68 -16.14
N ALA A 219 -2.35 5.59 -14.87
CA ALA A 219 -3.28 4.57 -14.39
C ALA A 219 -4.66 4.69 -15.08
N GLY A 220 -5.20 5.91 -15.20
CA GLY A 220 -6.45 6.17 -15.90
C GLY A 220 -6.41 5.80 -17.37
N LYS A 221 -5.31 6.14 -18.07
CA LYS A 221 -5.11 5.70 -19.46
C LYS A 221 -5.11 4.18 -19.57
N LEU A 222 -4.42 3.49 -18.66
CA LEU A 222 -4.33 2.03 -18.67
C LEU A 222 -5.71 1.35 -18.48
N ASP A 223 -6.58 1.94 -17.65
CA ASP A 223 -7.95 1.45 -17.45
C ASP A 223 -8.81 1.54 -18.73
N CYS A 224 -8.60 2.57 -19.56
CA CYS A 224 -9.29 2.74 -20.84
C CYS A 224 -8.86 1.73 -21.92
N VAL A 225 -7.64 1.15 -21.85
CA VAL A 225 -7.12 0.23 -22.88
C VAL A 225 -7.92 -1.07 -22.90
N GLU A 226 -8.28 -1.57 -24.08
CA GLU A 226 -9.08 -2.80 -24.22
C GLU A 226 -8.40 -4.04 -23.62
N ARG A 227 -9.20 -5.04 -23.25
CA ARG A 227 -8.73 -6.26 -22.56
C ARG A 227 -7.72 -7.08 -23.37
N GLN A 228 -7.77 -6.99 -24.70
CA GLN A 228 -6.89 -7.74 -25.59
C GLN A 228 -5.45 -7.24 -25.51
N ASP A 229 -5.27 -5.93 -25.30
CA ASP A 229 -3.97 -5.27 -25.29
C ASP A 229 -3.46 -4.98 -23.87
N ASN A 230 -4.29 -5.17 -22.84
CA ASN A 230 -3.94 -4.87 -21.45
C ASN A 230 -4.02 -6.12 -20.54
N PRO A 231 -2.88 -6.74 -20.17
CA PRO A 231 -2.86 -7.84 -19.20
C PRO A 231 -3.35 -7.42 -17.80
N ASN A 232 -3.36 -6.11 -17.50
CA ASN A 232 -3.78 -5.52 -16.23
C ASN A 232 -5.25 -5.08 -16.22
N LYS A 233 -6.06 -5.43 -17.23
CA LYS A 233 -7.51 -5.13 -17.25
C LYS A 233 -8.26 -5.67 -16.00
N ARG A 234 -7.62 -6.50 -15.17
CA ARG A 234 -8.08 -6.93 -13.83
C ARG A 234 -8.36 -5.77 -12.87
N TRP A 235 -7.88 -4.58 -13.16
CA TRP A 235 -8.10 -3.39 -12.34
C TRP A 235 -9.53 -2.88 -12.41
N ASP A 236 -10.29 -3.19 -13.47
CA ASP A 236 -11.70 -2.80 -13.66
C ASP A 236 -11.99 -1.29 -13.42
N GLY A 237 -11.01 -0.41 -13.69
CA GLY A 237 -11.18 1.03 -13.41
C GLY A 237 -11.16 1.40 -11.92
N ARG A 238 -10.78 0.47 -11.04
CA ARG A 238 -10.74 0.70 -9.58
C ARG A 238 -9.51 1.50 -9.17
N VAL A 239 -8.37 1.24 -9.80
CA VAL A 239 -7.10 1.86 -9.40
C VAL A 239 -7.15 3.38 -9.56
N GLU A 240 -7.49 3.89 -10.75
CA GLU A 240 -7.61 5.34 -10.95
C GLU A 240 -8.63 5.98 -10.00
N ARG A 241 -9.80 5.33 -9.84
CA ARG A 241 -10.87 5.81 -8.96
C ARG A 241 -10.41 5.91 -7.51
N ASP A 242 -9.71 4.90 -7.02
CA ASP A 242 -9.22 4.83 -5.64
C ASP A 242 -8.13 5.88 -5.40
N LEU A 243 -7.20 6.07 -6.34
CA LEU A 243 -6.18 7.12 -6.24
C LEU A 243 -6.81 8.52 -6.22
N ARG A 244 -7.79 8.79 -7.10
CA ARG A 244 -8.49 10.08 -7.12
C ARG A 244 -9.35 10.30 -5.88
N LYS A 245 -9.99 9.26 -5.35
CA LYS A 245 -10.74 9.31 -4.09
C LYS A 245 -9.80 9.63 -2.92
N ARG A 246 -8.61 9.03 -2.88
CA ARG A 246 -7.57 9.33 -1.90
C ARG A 246 -7.09 10.77 -1.99
N LEU A 247 -6.78 11.28 -3.19
CA LEU A 247 -6.43 12.68 -3.40
C LEU A 247 -7.55 13.63 -2.93
N PHE A 248 -8.80 13.31 -3.26
CA PHE A 248 -9.95 14.09 -2.81
C PHE A 248 -10.07 14.08 -1.28
N ALA A 249 -9.86 12.96 -0.62
CA ALA A 249 -9.91 12.91 0.84
C ALA A 249 -8.80 13.72 1.50
N MET A 250 -7.58 13.68 0.94
CA MET A 250 -6.45 14.49 1.39
C MET A 250 -6.75 15.99 1.32
N ASP A 251 -7.41 16.47 0.25
CA ASP A 251 -7.81 17.88 0.11
C ASP A 251 -8.72 18.38 1.22
N TRP A 252 -9.57 17.50 1.72
CA TRP A 252 -10.61 17.83 2.69
C TRP A 252 -10.26 17.39 4.12
N GLY A 253 -9.09 16.79 4.32
CA GLY A 253 -8.66 16.26 5.61
C GLY A 253 -9.53 15.10 6.10
N PHE A 254 -10.09 14.30 5.19
CA PHE A 254 -10.81 13.08 5.55
C PHE A 254 -9.83 11.91 5.66
N ASP A 255 -9.87 11.22 6.80
CA ASP A 255 -9.19 9.94 6.94
C ASP A 255 -10.01 8.87 6.23
N LEU A 256 -9.57 8.48 5.03
CA LEU A 256 -10.09 7.27 4.39
C LEU A 256 -9.44 6.07 5.07
N GLU A 257 -10.27 5.17 5.56
CA GLU A 257 -9.80 3.86 6.01
C GLU A 257 -9.05 3.19 4.84
N PRO A 258 -7.82 2.66 5.06
CA PRO A 258 -7.07 2.03 4.00
C PRO A 258 -7.90 0.86 3.45
N THR A 259 -8.05 0.80 2.12
CA THR A 259 -8.81 -0.26 1.43
C THR A 259 -8.26 -1.61 1.85
N HIS A 260 -8.94 -2.27 2.79
CA HIS A 260 -8.52 -3.55 3.34
C HIS A 260 -8.68 -4.62 2.27
N LYS A 261 -7.65 -5.44 2.04
CA LYS A 261 -7.60 -6.52 1.03
C LYS A 261 -8.67 -7.63 1.17
N GLY A 262 -9.72 -7.44 1.96
CA GLY A 262 -10.71 -8.47 2.31
C GLY A 262 -12.17 -8.09 2.08
N ASP A 263 -12.48 -6.81 1.85
CA ASP A 263 -13.87 -6.33 1.77
C ASP A 263 -14.45 -6.27 0.35
N ASP A 264 -13.73 -6.80 -0.64
CA ASP A 264 -14.21 -6.96 -2.03
C ASP A 264 -15.34 -8.00 -2.20
N ARG A 265 -16.02 -8.40 -1.11
CA ARG A 265 -17.09 -9.39 -1.18
C ARG A 265 -18.47 -8.81 -1.48
N PHE A 266 -18.67 -7.50 -1.33
CA PHE A 266 -19.96 -6.87 -1.63
C PHE A 266 -19.77 -5.42 -2.04
N LEU A 267 -19.83 -5.14 -3.34
CA LEU A 267 -20.34 -3.89 -3.95
C LEU A 267 -20.43 -4.08 -5.47
#